data_AF-A0A932IIS8-F1
#
_entry.id   AF-A0A932IIS8-F1
#
_cell.length_a   1.000
_cell.length_b   1.000
_cell.length_c   1.000
_cell.angle_alpha   90.00
_cell.angle_beta   90.00
_cell.angle_gamma   90.00
#
_symmetry.space_group_name_H-M   'P 1'
#
loop_
_entity.id
_entity.type
_entity.pdbx_description
1 polymer ?
#
loop_
_entity_poly.entity_id
_entity_poly.type
_entity_poly.pdbx_seq_one_letter_code
_entity_poly.pdbx_strand_id
1 'polypeptide(L)' 'MSYGHVTQIIGPAVDVEFPPGELPLMFTALTVSNPEINDREDNLVLEVAQHLG' A
#
# COMPACT_ATOMS: atom_id res chain seq x y z
N MET A 1 -0.57 12.77 -6.98
CA MET A 1 0.00 11.57 -6.33
C MET A 1 -0.38 11.68 -4.88
N SER A 2 -1.20 10.75 -4.40
CA SER A 2 -1.63 10.67 -3.01
C SER A 2 -0.77 9.66 -2.26
N TYR A 3 -0.53 9.89 -0.97
CA TYR A 3 0.15 8.94 -0.09
C TYR A 3 -0.86 8.31 0.85
N GLY A 4 -0.83 6.98 0.95
CA GLY A 4 -1.56 6.23 1.96
C GLY A 4 -0.71 5.93 3.19
N HIS A 5 -1.35 5.44 4.25
CA HIS A 5 -0.71 4.99 5.47
C HIS A 5 -1.00 3.52 5.73
N VAL A 6 0.04 2.70 5.96
CA VAL A 6 -0.14 1.30 6.33
C VAL A 6 -0.71 1.23 7.75
N THR A 7 -1.88 0.63 7.92
CA THR A 7 -2.56 0.51 9.22
C THR A 7 -2.38 -0.88 9.83
N GLN A 8 -2.29 -1.92 9.00
CA GLN A 8 -2.18 -3.29 9.47
C GLN A 8 -1.44 -4.18 8.46
N ILE A 9 -0.71 -5.18 8.98
CA ILE A 9 -0.03 -6.22 8.19
C ILE A 9 -0.40 -7.58 8.78
N ILE A 10 -1.04 -8.45 8.00
CA ILE A 10 -1.37 -9.83 8.36
C ILE A 10 -0.85 -10.77 7.28
N GLY A 11 0.30 -11.40 7.54
CA GLY A 11 0.97 -12.24 6.55
C GLY A 11 1.26 -11.42 5.28
N PRO A 12 0.80 -11.84 4.09
CA PRO A 12 0.97 -11.07 2.85
C PRO A 12 -0.07 -9.95 2.66
N ALA A 13 -1.12 -9.87 3.48
CA ALA A 13 -2.14 -8.83 3.37
C ALA A 13 -1.72 -7.56 4.11
N VAL A 14 -1.90 -6.41 3.46
CA VAL A 14 -1.56 -5.09 3.99
C VAL A 14 -2.77 -4.19 3.84
N ASP A 15 -3.28 -3.67 4.95
CA ASP A 15 -4.34 -2.66 4.95
C ASP A 15 -3.70 -1.27 4.88
N VAL A 16 -4.19 -0.44 3.96
CA VAL A 16 -3.67 0.92 3.70
C VAL A 16 -4.84 1.90 3.71
N GLU A 17 -4.74 2.92 4.55
CA GLU A 17 -5.70 4.02 4.60
C GLU A 17 -5.28 5.12 3.63
N PHE A 18 -6.25 5.69 2.91
CA PHE A 18 -6.07 6.83 2.01
C PHE A 18 -6.98 7.98 2.43
N PRO A 19 -6.60 9.25 2.15
CA PRO A 19 -7.49 10.38 2.34
C PRO A 19 -8.83 10.21 1.60
N PRO A 20 -9.93 10.82 2.10
CA PRO A 20 -11.24 10.75 1.45
C PRO A 20 -11.20 11.20 -0.02
N GLY A 21 -11.70 10.35 -0.91
CA GLY A 21 -11.70 10.62 -2.36
C GLY A 21 -10.38 10.29 -3.07
N GLU A 22 -9.36 9.82 -2.35
CA GLU A 22 -8.04 9.45 -2.91
C GLU A 22 -7.78 7.94 -2.91
N LEU A 23 -8.81 7.12 -2.68
CA LEU A 23 -8.74 5.66 -2.76
C LEU A 23 -8.30 5.22 -4.17
N PRO A 24 -7.19 4.47 -4.31
CA PRO A 24 -6.75 3.94 -5.59
C PRO A 24 -7.74 2.91 -6.14
N LEU A 25 -7.78 2.73 -7.46
CA LEU A 25 -8.62 1.71 -8.10
C LEU A 25 -8.14 0.29 -7.78
N MET A 26 -9.02 -0.70 -7.87
CA MET A 26 -8.61 -2.12 -7.82
C MET A 26 -7.55 -2.42 -8.89
N PHE A 27 -6.65 -3.36 -8.58
CA PHE A 27 -5.51 -3.74 -9.41
C PHE A 27 -4.45 -2.64 -9.61
N THR A 28 -4.57 -1.50 -8.92
CA THR A 28 -3.53 -0.47 -8.89
C THR A 28 -2.33 -0.98 -8.09
N ALA A 29 -1.11 -0.77 -8.60
CA ALA A 29 0.11 -1.02 -7.86
C ALA A 29 0.41 0.12 -6.88
N LEU A 30 0.71 -0.24 -5.63
CA LEU A 30 1.24 0.68 -4.61
C LEU A 30 2.70 0.32 -4.35
N THR A 31 3.54 1.33 -4.13
CA THR A 31 4.92 1.13 -3.70
C THR A 31 5.08 1.58 -2.26
N VAL A 32 5.90 0.85 -1.51
CA VAL A 32 6.29 1.20 -0.15
C VAL A 32 7.74 0.81 0.08
N SER A 33 8.47 1.62 0.84
CA SER A 33 9.83 1.32 1.25
C SER A 33 9.84 0.35 2.42
N ASN A 34 10.55 -0.77 2.28
CA ASN A 34 10.77 -1.76 3.32
C ASN A 34 12.29 -2.01 3.52
N PRO A 35 12.89 -1.49 4.61
CA PRO A 35 14.33 -1.62 4.86
C PRO A 35 14.77 -3.07 5.10
N GLU A 36 13.86 -3.98 5.43
CA GLU A 36 14.19 -5.41 5.59
C GLU A 36 14.47 -6.11 4.25
N ILE A 37 14.05 -5.53 3.12
CA ILE A 37 14.36 -6.04 1.77
C ILE A 37 15.72 -5.51 1.31
N ASN A 38 15.92 -4.19 1.35
CA ASN A 38 17.17 -3.46 1.10
C ASN A 38 16.99 -1.94 1.32
N ASP A 39 18.06 -1.16 1.14
CA ASP A 39 18.07 0.30 1.31
C ASP A 39 17.45 1.11 0.15
N ARG A 40 16.88 0.47 -0.87
CA ARG A 40 16.22 1.20 -1.96
C ARG A 40 14.82 1.62 -1.55
N GLU A 41 14.44 2.85 -1.90
CA GLU A 41 13.05 3.30 -1.76
C GLU A 41 12.12 2.51 -2.69
N ASP A 42 10.83 2.46 -2.34
CA ASP A 42 9.77 1.85 -3.15
C ASP A 42 10.05 0.38 -3.54
N ASN A 43 10.76 -0.34 -2.67
CA ASN A 43 11.27 -1.69 -2.95
C ASN A 43 10.28 -2.83 -2.69
N LEU A 44 9.07 -2.52 -2.22
CA LEU A 44 7.95 -3.46 -2.08
C LEU A 44 6.77 -2.96 -2.89
N VAL A 45 6.27 -3.82 -3.78
CA VAL A 45 5.07 -3.58 -4.59
C VAL A 45 3.90 -4.34 -4.01
N LEU A 46 2.78 -3.64 -3.79
CA LEU A 46 1.50 -4.19 -3.36
C LEU A 46 0.46 -3.97 -4.46
N GLU A 47 -0.55 -4.83 -4.53
CA GLU A 47 -1.69 -4.66 -5.44
C GLU A 47 -2.96 -4.39 -4.64
N VAL A 48 -3.76 -3.41 -5.08
CA VAL A 48 -5.06 -3.13 -4.46
C VAL A 48 -6.05 -4.26 -4.78
N ALA A 49 -6.27 -5.13 -3.80
CA ALA A 49 -7.17 -6.28 -3.92
C ALA A 49 -8.65 -5.93 -3.68
N GLN A 50 -8.97 -5.05 -2.73
CA GLN A 50 -10.35 -4.67 -2.38
C GLN A 50 -10.42 -3.32 -1.64
N HIS A 51 -11.61 -2.70 -1.60
CA HIS A 51 -11.92 -1.56 -0.73
C HIS A 51 -12.73 -2.03 0.47
N LEU A 52 -12.30 -1.69 1.69
CA LEU A 52 -12.88 -2.19 2.94
C LEU A 52 -13.99 -1.32 3.54
N GLY A 53 -14.25 -0.14 2.96
CA GLY A 53 -15.27 0.81 3.42
C GLY A 53 -14.72 1.83 4.40
#